data_AF-A0A965NYK4-F1
#
_entry.id   AF-A0A965NYK4-F1
#
_cell.length_a   1.000
_cell.length_b   1.000
_cell.length_c   1.000
_cell.angle_alpha   90.00
_cell.angle_beta   90.00
_cell.angle_gamma   90.00
#
_symmetry.space_group_name_H-M   'P 1'
#
loop_
_entity.id
_entity.type
_entity.pdbx_description
1 polymer ?
#
loop_
_entity_poly.entity_id
_entity_poly.type
_entity_poly.pdbx_seq_one_letter_code
_entity_poly.pdbx_strand_id
1 'polypeptide(L)'
;MENSTTNSTGNLNLKELALQLSAVTVIADAAKETKDRLRAEFMTRLEEVGADSAKAVFAGEEISKVSMVQPKASAVVLNEKAFLDWVSANWQNEIIATVRESFRKLILSQVELVDGKAIYSKTGEVLDFITFEQRDAYVSTKFASAGREAIVNAFKSGELTPTNVLAKELSGVDFESQTGAE
;
A
#
# COMPACT_ATOMS: atom_id res chain seq x y z
N MET A 1 37.61 11.84 -33.05
CA MET A 1 38.35 10.68 -32.50
C MET A 1 38.04 10.61 -31.02
N GLU A 2 37.70 9.41 -30.58
CA GLU A 2 36.96 9.06 -29.36
C GLU A 2 37.48 9.69 -28.07
N ASN A 3 36.55 10.03 -27.17
CA ASN A 3 36.51 9.36 -25.88
C ASN A 3 35.09 9.34 -25.31
N SER A 4 34.59 8.11 -25.23
CA SER A 4 33.45 7.65 -24.47
C SER A 4 33.53 8.05 -23.00
N THR A 5 32.41 8.53 -22.44
CA THR A 5 32.04 8.21 -21.06
C THR A 5 30.52 8.08 -21.00
N THR A 6 30.02 6.91 -21.38
CA THR A 6 28.74 6.42 -20.90
C THR A 6 28.82 6.32 -19.38
N ASN A 7 28.06 7.16 -18.67
CA ASN A 7 27.78 6.94 -17.26
C ASN A 7 27.05 5.61 -17.16
N SER A 8 27.78 4.57 -16.77
CA SER A 8 27.22 3.31 -16.32
C SER A 8 26.26 3.63 -15.19
N THR A 9 24.95 3.49 -15.43
CA THR A 9 23.94 3.37 -14.38
C THR A 9 24.31 2.12 -13.60
N GLY A 10 25.21 2.28 -12.61
CA GLY A 10 25.75 1.19 -11.83
C GLY A 10 24.60 0.40 -11.25
N ASN A 11 24.46 -0.84 -11.70
CA ASN A 11 23.48 -1.75 -11.14
C ASN A 11 23.78 -1.87 -9.64
N LEU A 12 22.88 -1.32 -8.81
CA LEU A 12 23.09 -1.24 -7.38
C LEU A 12 23.31 -2.64 -6.84
N ASN A 13 24.33 -2.80 -6.00
CA ASN A 13 24.56 -4.07 -5.36
C ASN A 13 23.46 -4.36 -4.31
N LEU A 14 23.34 -5.62 -3.90
CA LEU A 14 22.30 -6.05 -2.96
C LEU A 14 22.28 -5.24 -1.65
N LYS A 15 23.43 -4.80 -1.15
CA LYS A 15 23.51 -4.01 0.09
C LYS A 15 23.00 -2.59 -0.13
N GLU A 16 23.32 -1.99 -1.28
CA GLU A 16 22.82 -0.67 -1.68
C GLU A 16 21.29 -0.70 -1.90
N LEU A 17 20.78 -1.75 -2.55
CA LEU A 17 19.33 -1.97 -2.69
C LEU A 17 18.65 -2.14 -1.33
N ALA A 18 19.23 -2.93 -0.42
CA ALA A 18 18.70 -3.10 0.92
C ALA A 18 18.69 -1.78 1.72
N LEU A 19 19.74 -0.96 1.57
CA LEU A 19 19.82 0.35 2.20
C LEU A 19 18.75 1.30 1.65
N GLN A 20 18.61 1.40 0.33
CA GLN A 20 17.59 2.25 -0.30
C GLN A 20 16.17 1.80 0.08
N LEU A 21 15.90 0.49 0.04
CA LEU A 21 14.59 -0.05 0.42
C LEU A 21 14.26 0.28 1.89
N SER A 22 15.23 0.15 2.78
CA SER A 22 15.08 0.53 4.19
C SER A 22 14.82 2.03 4.35
N ALA A 23 15.55 2.86 3.60
CA ALA A 23 15.42 4.31 3.61
C ALA A 23 14.04 4.77 3.10
N VAL A 24 13.55 4.25 1.98
CA VAL A 24 12.19 4.54 1.47
C VAL A 24 11.11 4.10 2.44
N THR A 25 11.29 2.94 3.09
CA THR A 25 10.33 2.46 4.10
C THR A 25 10.17 3.47 5.25
N VAL A 26 11.29 4.02 5.75
CA VAL A 26 11.26 5.05 6.79
C VAL A 26 10.58 6.33 6.30
N ILE A 27 10.85 6.77 5.06
CA ILE A 27 10.18 7.93 4.46
C ILE A 27 8.67 7.70 4.36
N ALA A 28 8.23 6.54 3.88
CA ALA A 28 6.83 6.21 3.69
C ALA A 28 6.05 6.26 5.01
N ASP A 29 6.63 5.70 6.07
CA ASP A 29 6.02 5.74 7.40
C ASP A 29 5.92 7.18 7.95
N ALA A 30 7.01 7.96 7.86
CA ALA A 30 7.02 9.35 8.31
C ALA A 30 6.04 10.24 7.50
N ALA A 31 5.92 9.99 6.20
CA ALA A 31 4.95 10.67 5.33
C ALA A 31 3.51 10.32 5.71
N LYS A 32 3.24 9.05 6.07
CA LYS A 32 1.93 8.62 6.58
C LYS A 32 1.58 9.34 7.88
N GLU A 33 2.47 9.33 8.87
CA GLU A 33 2.28 10.02 10.15
C GLU A 33 2.05 11.52 9.95
N THR A 34 2.85 12.16 9.08
CA THR A 34 2.71 13.58 8.74
C THR A 34 1.37 13.88 8.10
N LYS A 35 0.92 13.05 7.16
CA LYS A 35 -0.39 13.21 6.50
C LYS A 35 -1.53 13.09 7.50
N ASP A 36 -1.46 12.14 8.43
CA ASP A 36 -2.51 11.94 9.43
C ASP A 36 -2.56 13.13 10.42
N ARG A 37 -1.40 13.64 10.85
CA ARG A 37 -1.34 14.89 11.65
C ARG A 37 -1.89 16.09 10.88
N LEU A 38 -1.49 16.30 9.63
CA LEU A 38 -1.96 17.41 8.80
C LEU A 38 -3.47 17.35 8.57
N ARG A 39 -4.05 16.14 8.40
CA ARG A 39 -5.50 15.97 8.32
C ARG A 39 -6.19 16.43 9.59
N ALA A 40 -5.68 16.04 10.76
CA ALA A 40 -6.24 16.46 12.04
C ALA A 40 -6.21 17.99 12.20
N GLU A 41 -5.05 18.60 11.98
CA GLU A 41 -4.89 20.06 12.04
C GLU A 41 -5.79 20.76 11.02
N PHE A 42 -5.85 20.27 9.80
CA PHE A 42 -6.70 20.84 8.74
C PHE A 42 -8.19 20.79 9.10
N MET A 43 -8.67 19.69 9.68
CA MET A 43 -10.06 19.59 10.17
C MET A 43 -10.35 20.64 11.24
N THR A 44 -9.47 20.79 12.24
CA THR A 44 -9.61 21.82 13.28
C THR A 44 -9.68 23.22 12.66
N ARG A 45 -8.82 23.51 11.67
CA ARG A 45 -8.84 24.82 10.99
C ARG A 45 -10.12 25.06 10.20
N LEU A 46 -10.61 24.05 9.48
CA LEU A 46 -11.88 24.13 8.75
C LEU A 46 -13.05 24.47 9.69
N GLU A 47 -13.11 23.82 10.85
CA GLU A 47 -14.12 24.11 11.88
C GLU A 47 -14.00 25.54 12.42
N GLU A 48 -12.79 26.00 12.76
CA GLU A 48 -12.53 27.37 13.27
C GLU A 48 -13.04 28.46 12.31
N VAL A 49 -12.89 28.26 11.01
CA VAL A 49 -13.28 29.24 9.99
C VAL A 49 -14.67 28.99 9.40
N GLY A 50 -15.36 27.93 9.83
CA GLY A 50 -16.67 27.53 9.31
C GLY A 50 -16.67 27.17 7.82
N ALA A 51 -15.58 26.56 7.33
CA ALA A 51 -15.44 26.16 5.92
C ALA A 51 -15.44 24.63 5.78
N ASP A 52 -15.90 24.12 4.64
CA ASP A 52 -15.89 22.68 4.35
C ASP A 52 -14.70 22.24 3.49
N SER A 53 -13.91 23.18 2.98
CA SER A 53 -12.76 22.89 2.12
C SER A 53 -11.80 24.07 1.94
N ALA A 54 -10.57 23.78 1.51
CA ALA A 54 -9.60 24.78 1.06
C ALA A 54 -8.86 24.30 -0.19
N LYS A 55 -8.42 25.26 -1.01
CA LYS A 55 -7.61 25.03 -2.21
C LYS A 55 -6.13 25.10 -1.84
N ALA A 56 -5.34 24.14 -2.27
CA ALA A 56 -3.89 24.19 -2.21
C ALA A 56 -3.38 24.90 -3.47
N VAL A 57 -2.62 25.98 -3.30
CA VAL A 57 -2.05 26.77 -4.38
C VAL A 57 -0.53 26.67 -4.31
N PHE A 58 0.11 26.37 -5.44
CA PHE A 58 1.55 26.32 -5.58
C PHE A 58 1.97 27.09 -6.83
N ALA A 59 2.99 27.94 -6.72
CA ALA A 59 3.44 28.83 -7.82
C ALA A 59 2.33 29.68 -8.48
N GLY A 60 1.28 30.04 -7.72
CA GLY A 60 0.14 30.81 -8.22
C GLY A 60 -0.96 29.99 -8.88
N GLU A 61 -0.76 28.68 -9.03
CA GLU A 61 -1.75 27.76 -9.61
C GLU A 61 -2.42 26.91 -8.53
N GLU A 62 -3.74 26.71 -8.65
CA GLU A 62 -4.46 25.76 -7.81
C GLU A 62 -4.10 24.33 -8.22
N ILE A 63 -3.44 23.60 -7.32
CA ILE A 63 -2.96 22.24 -7.59
C ILE A 63 -3.88 21.15 -7.02
N SER A 64 -4.67 21.47 -5.99
CA SER A 64 -5.67 20.53 -5.44
C SER A 64 -6.66 21.22 -4.50
N LYS A 65 -7.73 20.51 -4.14
CA LYS A 65 -8.69 20.91 -3.11
C LYS A 65 -8.76 19.84 -2.03
N VAL A 66 -8.64 20.24 -0.78
CA VAL A 66 -8.83 19.36 0.39
C VAL A 66 -10.14 19.74 1.06
N SER A 67 -11.01 18.77 1.29
CA SER A 67 -12.36 18.98 1.80
C SER A 67 -12.71 18.00 2.90
N MET A 68 -13.49 18.48 3.88
CA MET A 68 -14.13 17.64 4.86
C MET A 68 -15.26 16.84 4.19
N VAL A 69 -15.23 15.52 4.38
CA VAL A 69 -16.33 14.65 3.95
C VAL A 69 -17.13 14.30 5.19
N GLN A 70 -18.36 14.79 5.28
CA GLN A 70 -19.32 14.31 6.25
C GLN A 70 -20.00 13.06 5.67
N PRO A 71 -19.73 11.85 6.19
CA PRO A 71 -20.44 10.67 5.73
C PRO A 71 -21.91 10.81 6.10
N LYS A 72 -22.79 10.60 5.12
CA LYS A 72 -24.23 10.54 5.38
C LYS A 72 -24.52 9.40 6.35
N ALA A 73 -25.52 9.60 7.22
CA ALA A 73 -25.98 8.55 8.11
C ALA A 73 -26.28 7.28 7.32
N SER A 74 -25.54 6.22 7.62
CA SER A 74 -25.75 4.89 7.05
C SER A 74 -26.52 4.04 8.06
N ALA A 75 -27.45 3.24 7.56
CA ALA A 75 -28.03 2.18 8.36
C ALA A 75 -26.92 1.17 8.72
N VAL A 76 -26.89 0.74 9.98
CA VAL A 76 -25.96 -0.29 10.46
C VAL A 76 -26.79 -1.48 10.95
N VAL A 77 -26.38 -2.68 10.53
CA VAL A 77 -26.95 -3.91 11.03
C VAL A 77 -26.45 -4.14 12.46
N LEU A 78 -27.35 -4.05 13.44
CA LEU A 78 -27.00 -4.27 14.85
C LEU A 78 -26.86 -5.75 15.21
N ASN A 79 -27.54 -6.64 14.46
CA ASN A 79 -27.52 -8.07 14.67
C ASN A 79 -27.50 -8.78 13.31
N GLU A 80 -26.32 -9.22 12.90
CA GLU A 80 -26.09 -9.88 11.62
C GLU A 80 -26.92 -11.15 11.44
N LYS A 81 -27.13 -11.92 12.53
CA LYS A 81 -27.95 -13.12 12.46
C LYS A 81 -29.41 -12.77 12.19
N ALA A 82 -29.97 -11.81 12.92
CA ALA A 82 -31.35 -11.39 12.73
C ALA A 82 -31.57 -10.78 11.33
N PHE A 83 -30.60 -10.02 10.84
CA PHE A 83 -30.64 -9.47 9.49
C PHE A 83 -30.55 -10.56 8.42
N LEU A 84 -29.61 -11.51 8.54
CA LEU A 84 -29.50 -12.64 7.63
C LEU A 84 -30.77 -13.51 7.65
N ASP A 85 -31.33 -13.79 8.82
CA ASP A 85 -32.57 -14.56 8.96
C ASP A 85 -33.73 -13.83 8.27
N TRP A 86 -33.83 -12.50 8.43
CA TRP A 86 -34.83 -11.67 7.75
C TRP A 86 -34.62 -11.62 6.23
N VAL A 87 -33.39 -11.40 5.75
CA VAL A 87 -33.08 -11.40 4.31
C VAL A 87 -33.35 -12.78 3.72
N SER A 88 -33.01 -13.86 4.43
CA SER A 88 -33.29 -15.24 3.99
C SER A 88 -34.79 -15.48 3.87
N ALA A 89 -35.59 -14.91 4.76
CA ALA A 89 -37.04 -15.08 4.69
C ALA A 89 -37.68 -14.28 3.53
N ASN A 90 -37.13 -13.11 3.17
CA ASN A 90 -37.75 -12.18 2.23
C ASN A 90 -37.13 -12.21 0.82
N TRP A 91 -35.85 -12.58 0.71
CA TRP A 91 -35.01 -12.43 -0.49
C TRP A 91 -33.96 -13.57 -0.57
N GLN A 92 -34.42 -14.82 -0.64
CA GLN A 92 -33.54 -16.01 -0.62
C GLN A 92 -32.43 -16.02 -1.67
N ASN A 93 -32.71 -15.49 -2.86
CA ASN A 93 -31.76 -15.46 -3.98
C ASN A 93 -30.70 -14.36 -3.85
N GLU A 94 -30.85 -13.46 -2.88
CA GLU A 94 -29.91 -12.35 -2.62
C GLU A 94 -28.84 -12.73 -1.59
N ILE A 95 -28.71 -14.02 -1.25
CA ILE A 95 -27.74 -14.51 -0.27
C ILE A 95 -26.67 -15.36 -0.96
N ILE A 96 -25.42 -14.97 -0.75
CA ILE A 96 -24.26 -15.79 -1.10
C ILE A 96 -23.82 -16.56 0.15
N ALA A 97 -24.02 -17.88 0.13
CA ALA A 97 -23.48 -18.76 1.15
C ALA A 97 -21.96 -18.86 1.01
N THR A 98 -21.22 -18.38 2.01
CA THR A 98 -19.75 -18.42 2.02
C THR A 98 -19.21 -19.07 3.29
N VAL A 99 -18.03 -19.69 3.19
CA VAL A 99 -17.31 -20.24 4.35
C VAL A 99 -16.53 -19.11 5.03
N ARG A 100 -16.69 -18.95 6.35
CA ARG A 100 -15.97 -17.93 7.14
C ARG A 100 -14.45 -18.05 6.97
N GLU A 101 -13.77 -16.91 6.90
CA GLU A 101 -12.34 -16.83 6.61
C GLU A 101 -11.47 -17.62 7.60
N SER A 102 -11.82 -17.62 8.89
CA SER A 102 -11.09 -18.39 9.90
C SER A 102 -11.20 -19.90 9.68
N PHE A 103 -12.36 -20.38 9.23
CA PHE A 103 -12.57 -21.79 8.95
C PHE A 103 -11.97 -22.18 7.60
N ARG A 104 -12.06 -21.30 6.59
CA ARG A 104 -11.32 -21.45 5.34
C ARG A 104 -9.83 -21.65 5.62
N LYS A 105 -9.21 -20.77 6.43
CA LYS A 105 -7.80 -20.89 6.83
C LYS A 105 -7.50 -22.20 7.56
N LEU A 106 -8.39 -22.61 8.47
CA LEU A 106 -8.25 -23.90 9.17
C LEU A 106 -8.26 -25.08 8.19
N ILE A 107 -9.21 -25.10 7.25
CA ILE A 107 -9.29 -26.15 6.22
C ILE A 107 -8.04 -26.12 5.34
N LEU A 108 -7.65 -24.95 4.82
CA LEU A 108 -6.46 -24.82 3.96
C LEU A 108 -5.16 -25.22 4.68
N SER A 109 -5.04 -24.97 5.99
CA SER A 109 -3.88 -25.42 6.78
C SER A 109 -3.78 -26.95 6.91
N GLN A 110 -4.86 -27.67 6.58
CA GLN A 110 -4.95 -29.13 6.58
C GLN A 110 -4.92 -29.70 5.15
N VAL A 111 -4.54 -28.90 4.15
CA VAL A 111 -4.37 -29.35 2.77
C VAL A 111 -2.88 -29.36 2.44
N GLU A 112 -2.40 -30.48 1.92
CA GLU A 112 -0.99 -30.70 1.56
C GLU A 112 -0.84 -30.80 0.04
N LEU A 113 0.28 -30.28 -0.49
CA LEU A 113 0.64 -30.46 -1.89
C LEU A 113 1.46 -31.74 -2.03
N VAL A 114 0.88 -32.77 -2.66
CA VAL A 114 1.55 -34.05 -2.94
C VAL A 114 1.43 -34.34 -4.42
N ASP A 115 2.57 -34.50 -5.10
CA ASP A 115 2.66 -34.78 -6.54
C ASP A 115 1.80 -33.85 -7.42
N GLY A 116 1.80 -32.56 -7.09
CA GLY A 116 1.04 -31.54 -7.83
C GLY A 116 -0.46 -31.51 -7.53
N LYS A 117 -0.94 -32.30 -6.57
CA LYS A 117 -2.35 -32.36 -6.16
C LYS A 117 -2.54 -31.85 -4.74
N ALA A 118 -3.65 -31.15 -4.52
CA ALA A 118 -4.08 -30.74 -3.19
C ALA A 118 -4.79 -31.91 -2.49
N ILE A 119 -4.23 -32.39 -1.39
CA ILE A 119 -4.74 -33.52 -0.61
C ILE A 119 -5.20 -33.03 0.75
N TYR A 120 -6.45 -33.32 1.13
CA TYR A 120 -6.92 -33.06 2.48
C TYR A 120 -6.32 -34.08 3.46
N SER A 121 -5.46 -33.63 4.37
CA SER A 121 -4.60 -34.49 5.19
C SER A 121 -5.34 -35.44 6.12
N LYS A 122 -6.59 -35.12 6.50
CA LYS A 122 -7.39 -35.96 7.39
C LYS A 122 -8.06 -37.15 6.73
N THR A 123 -8.38 -37.05 5.43
CA THR A 123 -9.16 -38.08 4.72
C THR A 123 -8.39 -38.67 3.53
N GLY A 124 -7.34 -38.01 3.06
CA GLY A 124 -6.65 -38.34 1.82
C GLY A 124 -7.42 -37.92 0.56
N GLU A 125 -8.51 -37.16 0.70
CA GLU A 125 -9.32 -36.69 -0.42
C GLU A 125 -8.53 -35.72 -1.31
N VAL A 126 -8.60 -35.93 -2.62
CA VAL A 126 -8.03 -35.02 -3.63
C VAL A 126 -9.01 -33.87 -3.85
N LEU A 127 -8.58 -32.65 -3.53
CA LEU A 127 -9.39 -31.44 -3.70
C LEU A 127 -9.00 -30.74 -5.01
N ASP A 128 -9.66 -31.13 -6.10
CA ASP A 128 -9.39 -30.63 -7.46
C ASP A 128 -9.71 -29.13 -7.67
N PHE A 129 -10.48 -28.53 -6.77
CA PHE A 129 -10.80 -27.10 -6.72
C PHE A 129 -9.79 -26.28 -5.91
N ILE A 130 -8.75 -26.89 -5.31
CA ILE A 130 -7.68 -26.18 -4.59
C ILE A 130 -6.39 -26.28 -5.40
N THR A 131 -5.81 -25.13 -5.70
CA THR A 131 -4.48 -25.01 -6.29
C THR A 131 -3.51 -24.39 -5.29
N PHE A 132 -2.23 -24.72 -5.44
CA PHE A 132 -1.16 -24.06 -4.70
C PHE A 132 -0.56 -22.99 -5.60
N GLU A 133 -0.86 -21.73 -5.29
CA GLU A 133 -0.14 -20.61 -5.89
C GLU A 133 1.23 -20.52 -5.23
N GLN A 134 2.27 -20.84 -5.99
CA GLN A 134 3.62 -20.44 -5.60
C GLN A 134 3.72 -18.94 -5.84
N ARG A 135 3.66 -18.14 -4.77
CA ARG A 135 3.97 -16.71 -4.89
C ARG A 135 5.43 -16.57 -5.27
N ASP A 136 5.69 -15.65 -6.19
CA ASP A 136 7.04 -15.21 -6.47
C ASP A 136 7.73 -14.75 -5.17
N ALA A 137 9.04 -14.92 -5.13
CA ALA A 137 9.85 -14.41 -4.04
C ALA A 137 9.60 -12.89 -3.90
N TYR A 138 9.12 -12.47 -2.73
CA TYR A 138 8.93 -11.06 -2.39
C TYR A 138 9.97 -10.61 -1.37
N VAL A 139 10.38 -9.35 -1.46
CA VAL A 139 11.30 -8.75 -0.48
C VAL A 139 10.49 -8.16 0.66
N SER A 140 10.83 -8.53 1.89
CA SER A 140 10.28 -7.93 3.10
C SER A 140 11.38 -7.23 3.89
N THR A 141 11.15 -5.98 4.30
CA THR A 141 12.08 -5.25 5.18
C THR A 141 11.73 -5.52 6.63
N LYS A 142 12.69 -6.05 7.40
CA LYS A 142 12.61 -6.13 8.87
C LYS A 142 13.79 -5.37 9.45
N PHE A 143 13.52 -4.37 10.27
CA PHE A 143 14.56 -3.59 10.93
C PHE A 143 15.13 -4.36 12.13
N ALA A 144 16.45 -4.32 12.30
CA ALA A 144 17.07 -4.64 13.58
C ALA A 144 16.68 -3.60 14.65
N SER A 145 16.89 -3.91 15.94
CA SER A 145 16.42 -3.11 17.08
C SER A 145 16.71 -1.59 16.98
N ALA A 146 17.88 -1.21 16.49
CA ALA A 146 18.28 0.20 16.27
C ALA A 146 18.36 0.61 14.79
N GLY A 147 18.06 -0.31 13.85
CA GLY A 147 18.26 -0.07 12.42
C GLY A 147 17.40 1.08 11.87
N ARG A 148 16.17 1.22 12.39
CA ARG A 148 15.28 2.31 11.99
C ARG A 148 15.82 3.68 12.42
N GLU A 149 16.31 3.76 13.66
CA GLU A 149 16.86 5.00 14.21
C GLU A 149 18.13 5.43 13.47
N ALA A 150 19.00 4.48 13.11
CA ALA A 150 20.19 4.76 12.30
C ALA A 150 19.83 5.40 10.95
N ILE A 151 18.83 4.86 10.25
CA ILE A 151 18.35 5.41 8.97
C ILE A 151 17.73 6.81 9.16
N VAL A 152 16.94 7.02 10.22
CA VAL A 152 16.39 8.34 10.55
C VAL A 152 17.52 9.36 10.82
N ASN A 153 18.56 8.97 11.55
CA ASN A 153 19.68 9.86 11.84
C ASN A 153 20.50 10.19 10.59
N ALA A 154 20.69 9.23 9.68
CA ALA A 154 21.32 9.48 8.39
C ALA A 154 20.54 10.49 7.53
N PHE A 155 19.20 10.49 7.60
CA PHE A 155 18.40 11.55 6.96
C PHE A 155 18.60 12.92 7.62
N LYS A 156 18.66 12.97 8.96
CA LYS A 156 18.86 14.24 9.69
C LYS A 156 20.24 14.84 9.45
N SER A 157 21.27 14.01 9.31
CA SER A 157 22.65 14.46 9.04
C SER A 157 22.87 14.83 7.58
N GLY A 158 21.93 14.51 6.68
CA GLY A 158 22.07 14.71 5.23
C GLY A 158 22.92 13.65 4.52
N GLU A 159 23.37 12.62 5.24
CA GLU A 159 24.06 11.46 4.66
C GLU A 159 23.13 10.67 3.72
N LEU A 160 21.85 10.59 4.08
CA LEU A 160 20.77 10.21 3.18
C LEU A 160 19.88 11.41 2.92
N THR A 161 19.39 11.56 1.70
CA THR A 161 18.32 12.51 1.38
C THR A 161 17.18 11.77 0.68
N PRO A 162 15.92 12.16 0.90
CA PRO A 162 14.80 11.57 0.17
C PRO A 162 15.00 11.64 -1.35
N THR A 163 15.55 12.76 -1.84
CA THR A 163 15.87 12.94 -3.26
C THR A 163 16.89 11.94 -3.75
N ASN A 164 17.97 11.66 -3.01
CA ASN A 164 18.99 10.72 -3.46
C ASN A 164 18.50 9.27 -3.39
N VAL A 165 17.68 8.94 -2.38
CA VAL A 165 17.12 7.60 -2.21
C VAL A 165 16.05 7.30 -3.26
N LEU A 166 15.27 8.31 -3.65
CA LEU A 166 14.22 8.20 -4.66
C LEU A 166 14.69 8.71 -6.04
N ALA A 167 15.98 8.99 -6.21
CA ALA A 167 16.49 9.77 -7.34
C ALA A 167 16.04 9.23 -8.69
N LYS A 168 16.09 7.91 -8.88
CA LYS A 168 15.67 7.25 -10.13
C LYS A 168 14.17 7.44 -10.43
N GLU A 169 13.33 7.40 -9.41
CA GLU A 169 11.87 7.55 -9.53
C GLU A 169 11.47 9.02 -9.68
N LEU A 170 12.23 9.92 -9.05
CA LEU A 170 12.03 11.38 -9.15
C LEU A 170 12.66 11.99 -10.40
N SER A 171 13.65 11.32 -11.02
CA SER A 171 14.28 11.72 -12.27
C SER A 171 13.56 11.20 -13.51
N GLY A 172 12.33 10.68 -13.37
CA GLY A 172 11.47 10.18 -14.44
C GLY A 172 11.00 11.26 -15.42
N VAL A 173 11.94 12.03 -15.97
CA VAL A 173 11.69 13.00 -17.03
C VAL A 173 12.00 12.33 -18.37
N ASP A 174 11.04 11.57 -18.87
CA ASP A 174 10.86 11.49 -20.32
C ASP A 174 10.30 12.85 -20.74
N PHE A 175 11.17 13.79 -21.11
CA PHE A 175 10.76 14.93 -21.92
C PHE A 175 10.44 14.37 -23.31
N GLU A 176 9.25 13.80 -23.50
CA GLU A 176 8.65 13.83 -24.83
C GLU A 176 8.50 15.30 -25.19
N SER A 177 9.32 15.70 -26.15
CA SER A 177 9.34 17.02 -26.75
C SER A 177 7.93 17.45 -27.12
N GLN A 178 7.46 18.53 -26.50
CA GLN A 178 6.57 19.45 -27.20
C GLN A 178 7.33 20.00 -28.41
N THR A 179 7.10 19.42 -29.57
CA THR A 179 7.01 20.17 -30.82
C THR A 179 5.51 20.13 -31.15
N GLY A 180 4.74 21.16 -30.84
CA GLY A 180 4.87 22.44 -31.51
C GLY A 180 4.07 22.32 -32.81
N ALA A 181 2.81 22.74 -32.75
CA ALA A 181 2.04 23.04 -33.94
C ALA A 181 2.68 24.23 -34.66
N GLU A 182 3.02 24.04 -35.93
CA GLU A 182 2.66 24.91 -37.06
C GLU A 182 2.87 24.15 -38.38
#